data_AF-A0A3B1DCM1-F1
#
_entry.id   AF-A0A3B1DCM1-F1
#
_cell.length_a   1.000
_cell.length_b   1.000
_cell.length_c   1.000
_cell.angle_alpha   90.00
_cell.angle_beta   90.00
_cell.angle_gamma   90.00
#
_symmetry.space_group_name_H-M   'P 1'
#
loop_
_entity.id
_entity.type
_entity.pdbx_description
1 polymer ?
#
loop_
_entity_poly.entity_id
_entity_poly.type
_entity_poly.pdbx_seq_one_letter_code
_entity_poly.pdbx_strand_id
1 'polypeptide(L)'
;MRQSKSHFSYLSKYVLLSLIPLLLLISVASKLNADDKEIKKFTQDALRLAKQAAQKKAAHLEQYAQKTTQKIKEEAARKEALVKQYSELLKKRGIGSKAENLQAYLDGLFPNAETEKKIVSLIHQMGDNDFFKREEAMKQLLAAPSLPMHLIDQATENKNDLEIRWRAKHVQKTRNTSNKEILSSVYRLIQQREDKGLATTVLRSFAYSSGNYMKEMAAGALVATAEFNDLPLLRETMQSQKTGIIQKKASIKALELLLKKEADTDLKLLLEQQNEIIQLAAVTAMLNHGTREGLPVLVKLLESKEIKTRLGAVVILRAATGKKFKFIAYNSLDKRAASITDWKKWLTTESPTAELKFPLRIHWRGVKYNRTLVAYYGKNIVVEYDNNGKEVWKQSITQPWGCQGLENGNRLILSRSLRTIYEYNAHGELIWKMSNLPPLPS
;
A
#
# COMPACT_ATOMS: atom_id res chain seq x y z
N MET A 1 22.29 -6.21 4.28
CA MET A 1 23.18 -6.42 5.44
C MET A 1 23.59 -5.16 6.21
N ARG A 2 23.78 -3.97 5.61
CA ARG A 2 24.13 -2.74 6.37
C ARG A 2 23.01 -2.23 7.31
N GLN A 3 21.73 -2.37 6.95
CA GLN A 3 20.61 -1.94 7.80
C GLN A 3 20.35 -2.83 9.04
N SER A 4 20.71 -4.12 9.01
CA SER A 4 20.49 -5.00 10.18
C SER A 4 21.46 -4.71 11.32
N LYS A 5 22.70 -4.31 11.01
CA LYS A 5 23.69 -3.88 12.01
C LYS A 5 23.31 -2.56 12.69
N SER A 6 22.73 -1.61 11.95
CA SER A 6 22.29 -0.33 12.55
C SER A 6 21.08 -0.49 13.46
N HIS A 7 20.11 -1.36 13.10
CA HIS A 7 18.97 -1.68 13.97
C HIS A 7 19.37 -2.39 15.27
N PHE A 8 20.36 -3.30 15.21
CA PHE A 8 20.86 -3.98 16.40
C PHE A 8 21.53 -2.99 17.38
N SER A 9 22.34 -2.07 16.86
CA SER A 9 22.92 -0.98 17.65
C SER A 9 21.87 -0.01 18.23
N TYR A 10 20.78 0.25 17.50
CA TYR A 10 19.72 1.15 17.94
C TYR A 10 18.85 0.54 19.03
N LEU A 11 18.48 -0.74 18.88
CA LEU A 11 17.71 -1.49 19.88
C LEU A 11 18.50 -1.64 21.18
N SER A 12 19.80 -1.95 21.10
CA SER A 12 20.68 -1.98 22.29
C SER A 12 20.72 -0.64 23.03
N LYS A 13 20.87 0.49 22.31
CA LYS A 13 20.88 1.84 22.91
C LYS A 13 19.54 2.22 23.54
N TYR A 14 18.42 1.91 22.88
CA TYR A 14 17.06 2.19 23.40
C TYR A 14 16.74 1.39 24.66
N VAL A 15 17.17 0.13 24.71
CA VAL A 15 17.03 -0.74 25.89
C VAL A 15 17.78 -0.13 27.09
N LEU A 16 19.03 0.28 26.89
CA LEU A 16 19.85 0.97 27.89
C LEU A 16 19.22 2.29 28.36
N LEU A 17 18.80 3.16 27.43
CA LEU A 17 18.17 4.45 27.73
C LEU A 17 16.88 4.29 28.55
N SER A 18 16.08 3.25 28.28
CA SER A 18 14.82 3.01 28.98
C SER A 18 14.97 2.50 30.42
N LEU A 19 16.18 2.06 30.81
CA LEU A 19 16.50 1.56 32.15
C LEU A 19 17.13 2.65 33.05
N ILE A 20 17.61 3.76 32.47
CA ILE A 20 18.27 4.86 33.19
C ILE A 20 17.46 5.39 34.39
N PRO A 21 16.15 5.67 34.29
CA PRO A 21 15.38 6.18 35.43
C PRO A 21 15.34 5.19 36.61
N LEU A 22 15.28 3.89 36.31
CA LEU A 22 15.26 2.84 37.32
C LEU A 22 16.64 2.64 37.97
N LEU A 23 17.71 2.74 37.17
CA LEU A 23 19.09 2.68 37.66
C LEU A 23 19.45 3.90 38.53
N LEU A 24 18.94 5.09 38.18
CA LEU A 24 19.07 6.30 39.00
C LEU A 24 18.32 6.14 40.34
N LEU A 25 17.10 5.63 40.33
CA LEU A 25 16.34 5.30 41.55
C LEU A 25 17.09 4.30 42.45
N ILE A 26 17.66 3.25 41.87
CA ILE A 26 18.50 2.25 42.57
C ILE A 26 19.73 2.93 43.18
N SER A 27 20.40 3.81 42.44
CA SER A 27 21.58 4.54 42.91
C SER A 27 21.25 5.51 44.04
N VAL A 28 20.14 6.24 43.96
CA VAL A 28 19.71 7.19 44.99
C VAL A 28 19.32 6.45 46.28
N ALA A 29 18.53 5.38 46.15
CA ALA A 29 18.12 4.56 47.29
C ALA A 29 19.33 3.91 48.01
N SER A 30 20.39 3.55 47.28
CA SER A 30 21.62 2.97 47.86
C SER A 30 22.49 3.95 48.65
N LYS A 31 22.30 5.27 48.45
CA LYS A 31 23.09 6.33 49.10
C LYS A 31 22.41 6.96 50.31
N LEU A 32 21.12 6.67 50.55
CA LEU A 32 20.40 7.14 51.73
C LEU A 32 20.81 6.30 52.94
N ASN A 33 21.69 6.85 53.79
CA ASN A 33 22.04 6.26 55.08
C ASN A 33 21.08 6.83 56.14
N ALA A 34 20.14 6.01 56.61
CA ALA A 34 19.19 6.38 57.65
C ALA A 34 19.40 5.50 58.88
N ASP A 35 19.60 6.13 60.04
CA ASP A 35 19.77 5.45 61.34
C ASP A 35 18.45 4.89 61.89
N ASP A 36 17.32 5.32 61.32
CA ASP A 36 15.99 4.81 61.64
C ASP A 36 15.73 3.44 60.98
N LYS A 37 15.40 2.46 61.83
CA LYS A 37 15.18 1.04 61.45
C LYS A 37 14.00 0.87 60.47
N GLU A 38 12.97 1.71 60.55
CA GLU A 38 11.83 1.67 59.61
C GLU A 38 12.21 2.26 58.25
N ILE A 39 12.96 3.37 58.22
CA ILE A 39 13.42 4.00 56.98
C ILE A 39 14.40 3.09 56.23
N LYS A 40 15.27 2.37 56.97
CA LYS A 40 16.20 1.39 56.40
C LYS A 40 15.47 0.17 55.80
N LYS A 41 14.39 -0.29 56.43
CA LYS A 41 13.54 -1.37 55.88
C LYS A 41 12.80 -0.91 54.62
N PHE A 42 12.22 0.28 54.65
CA PHE A 42 11.51 0.86 53.51
C PHE A 42 12.42 1.04 52.28
N THR A 43 13.63 1.57 52.48
CA THR A 43 14.62 1.75 51.40
C THR A 43 15.11 0.42 50.81
N GLN A 44 15.32 -0.60 51.64
CA GLN A 44 15.67 -1.95 51.17
C GLN A 44 14.53 -2.61 50.36
N ASP A 45 13.28 -2.45 50.80
CA ASP A 45 12.12 -2.98 50.07
C ASP A 45 11.90 -2.24 48.74
N ALA A 46 12.05 -0.91 48.71
CA ALA A 46 11.99 -0.11 47.49
C ALA A 46 13.09 -0.52 46.49
N LEU A 47 14.33 -0.75 46.98
CA LEU A 47 15.44 -1.21 46.17
C LEU A 47 15.19 -2.60 45.59
N ARG A 48 14.61 -3.52 46.37
CA ARG A 48 14.24 -4.87 45.93
C ARG A 48 13.18 -4.82 44.82
N LEU A 49 12.12 -4.02 45.01
CA LEU A 49 11.06 -3.85 44.02
C LEU A 49 11.59 -3.20 42.73
N ALA A 50 12.45 -2.19 42.84
CA ALA A 50 13.09 -1.55 41.68
C ALA A 50 13.98 -2.55 40.90
N LYS A 51 14.79 -3.36 41.59
CA LYS A 51 15.59 -4.41 40.94
C LYS A 51 14.73 -5.47 40.24
N GLN A 52 13.64 -5.92 40.88
CA GLN A 52 12.70 -6.85 40.27
C GLN A 52 12.00 -6.25 39.04
N ALA A 53 11.61 -4.98 39.09
CA ALA A 53 11.01 -4.27 37.96
C ALA A 53 12.01 -4.10 36.80
N ALA A 54 13.28 -3.78 37.09
CA ALA A 54 14.36 -3.74 36.09
C ALA A 54 14.56 -5.10 35.42
N GLN A 55 14.64 -6.18 36.21
CA GLN A 55 14.81 -7.53 35.68
C GLN A 55 13.64 -7.96 34.79
N LYS A 56 12.39 -7.72 35.22
CA LYS A 56 11.19 -7.99 34.41
C LYS A 56 11.20 -7.20 33.10
N LYS A 57 11.54 -5.90 33.16
CA LYS A 57 11.62 -5.05 31.97
C LYS A 57 12.73 -5.49 31.02
N ALA A 58 13.90 -5.87 31.55
CA ALA A 58 15.02 -6.40 30.76
C ALA A 58 14.63 -7.71 30.05
N ALA A 59 14.04 -8.67 30.77
CA ALA A 59 13.56 -9.93 30.20
C ALA A 59 12.51 -9.72 29.10
N HIS A 60 11.55 -8.80 29.31
CA HIS A 60 10.56 -8.44 28.29
C HIS A 60 11.21 -7.82 27.04
N LEU A 61 12.18 -6.92 27.22
CA LEU A 61 12.90 -6.28 26.11
C LEU A 61 13.74 -7.29 25.33
N GLU A 62 14.39 -8.24 26.01
CA GLU A 62 15.14 -9.32 25.38
C GLU A 62 14.22 -10.23 24.56
N GLN A 63 13.10 -10.66 25.13
CA GLN A 63 12.09 -11.44 24.42
C GLN A 63 11.53 -10.68 23.19
N TYR A 64 11.30 -9.38 23.32
CA TYR A 64 10.87 -8.52 22.21
C TYR A 64 11.95 -8.43 21.11
N ALA A 65 13.22 -8.28 21.49
CA ALA A 65 14.35 -8.24 20.56
C ALA A 65 14.52 -9.57 19.81
N GLN A 66 14.39 -10.71 20.50
CA GLN A 66 14.42 -12.04 19.90
C GLN A 66 13.28 -12.23 18.90
N LYS A 67 12.03 -11.90 19.29
CA LYS A 67 10.87 -11.96 18.40
C LYS A 67 11.02 -11.06 17.16
N THR A 68 11.52 -9.85 17.35
CA THR A 68 11.77 -8.91 16.24
C THR A 68 12.86 -9.43 15.30
N THR A 69 13.94 -9.99 15.85
CA THR A 69 15.03 -10.58 15.06
C THR A 69 14.55 -11.77 14.23
N GLN A 70 13.77 -12.66 14.86
CA GLN A 70 13.18 -13.80 14.17
C GLN A 70 12.28 -13.35 13.01
N LYS A 71 11.42 -12.35 13.26
CA LYS A 71 10.55 -11.79 12.23
C LYS A 71 11.34 -11.20 11.05
N ILE A 72 12.43 -10.49 11.31
CA ILE A 72 13.30 -9.94 10.25
C ILE A 72 13.93 -11.07 9.42
N LYS A 73 14.39 -12.16 10.06
CA LYS A 73 14.94 -13.32 9.36
C LYS A 73 13.89 -14.00 8.47
N GLU A 74 12.68 -14.18 8.99
CA GLU A 74 11.55 -14.75 8.23
C GLU A 74 11.18 -13.89 7.02
N GLU A 75 11.11 -12.57 7.20
CA GLU A 75 10.84 -11.62 6.10
C GLU A 75 11.94 -11.66 5.04
N ALA A 76 13.22 -11.74 5.44
CA ALA A 76 14.35 -11.85 4.52
C ALA A 76 14.35 -13.17 3.73
N ALA A 77 14.17 -14.31 4.40
CA ALA A 77 14.11 -15.62 3.74
C ALA A 77 12.95 -15.69 2.74
N ARG A 78 11.82 -15.09 3.09
CA ARG A 78 10.66 -15.02 2.21
C ARG A 78 10.89 -14.11 1.00
N LYS A 79 11.52 -12.96 1.21
CA LYS A 79 11.91 -12.03 0.13
C LYS A 79 12.80 -12.77 -0.88
N GLU A 80 13.77 -13.54 -0.39
CA GLU A 80 14.64 -14.38 -1.23
C GLU A 80 13.86 -15.46 -2.00
N ALA A 81 12.94 -16.17 -1.34
CA ALA A 81 12.09 -17.17 -2.00
C ALA A 81 11.22 -16.56 -3.11
N LEU A 82 10.63 -15.38 -2.88
CA LEU A 82 9.85 -14.66 -3.91
C LEU A 82 10.72 -14.21 -5.07
N VAL A 83 11.92 -13.68 -4.81
CA VAL A 83 12.87 -13.30 -5.86
C VAL A 83 13.23 -14.51 -6.72
N LYS A 84 13.49 -15.67 -6.11
CA LYS A 84 13.74 -16.92 -6.83
C LYS A 84 12.56 -17.32 -7.70
N GLN A 85 11.35 -17.35 -7.12
CA GLN A 85 10.12 -17.72 -7.83
C GLN A 85 9.88 -16.85 -9.08
N TYR A 86 9.94 -15.53 -8.94
CA TYR A 86 9.71 -14.63 -10.08
C TYR A 86 10.85 -14.69 -11.10
N SER A 87 12.09 -14.89 -10.66
CA SER A 87 13.23 -15.05 -11.57
C SER A 87 13.11 -16.31 -12.43
N GLU A 88 12.68 -17.43 -11.84
CA GLU A 88 12.43 -18.68 -12.57
C GLU A 88 11.27 -18.55 -13.55
N LEU A 89 10.20 -17.85 -13.16
CA LEU A 89 9.07 -17.56 -14.06
C LEU A 89 9.52 -16.75 -15.27
N LEU A 90 10.26 -15.66 -15.07
CA LEU A 90 10.76 -14.84 -16.17
C LEU A 90 11.72 -15.63 -17.08
N LYS A 91 12.60 -16.44 -16.51
CA LYS A 91 13.53 -17.29 -17.28
C LYS A 91 12.77 -18.28 -18.17
N LYS A 92 11.70 -18.91 -17.68
CA LYS A 92 10.81 -19.79 -18.48
C LYS A 92 10.13 -19.05 -19.64
N ARG A 93 10.00 -17.71 -19.53
CA ARG A 93 9.44 -16.83 -20.56
C ARG A 93 10.50 -16.16 -21.42
N GLY A 94 11.77 -16.58 -21.32
CA GLY A 94 12.88 -16.05 -22.12
C GLY A 94 13.39 -14.68 -21.66
N ILE A 95 13.00 -14.20 -20.49
CA ILE A 95 13.42 -12.91 -19.94
C ILE A 95 14.42 -13.16 -18.82
N GLY A 96 15.61 -12.56 -18.92
CA GLY A 96 16.61 -12.60 -17.85
C GLY A 96 16.12 -11.86 -16.60
N SER A 97 16.64 -12.22 -15.43
CA SER A 97 16.21 -11.62 -14.16
C SER A 97 17.05 -10.42 -13.72
N LYS A 98 18.14 -10.05 -14.42
CA LYS A 98 18.98 -8.90 -14.04
C LYS A 98 18.29 -7.58 -14.40
N ALA A 99 18.70 -6.48 -13.77
CA ALA A 99 18.05 -5.18 -13.93
C ALA A 99 18.06 -4.72 -15.40
N GLU A 100 19.14 -4.99 -16.13
CA GLU A 100 19.28 -4.65 -17.56
C GLU A 100 18.28 -5.45 -18.42
N ASN A 101 17.99 -6.70 -18.04
CA ASN A 101 16.98 -7.50 -18.72
C ASN A 101 15.56 -7.01 -18.44
N LEU A 102 15.28 -6.61 -17.20
CA LEU A 102 13.98 -6.03 -16.83
C LEU A 102 13.77 -4.70 -17.55
N GLN A 103 14.80 -3.85 -17.62
CA GLN A 103 14.79 -2.62 -18.38
C GLN A 103 14.52 -2.88 -19.86
N ALA A 104 15.28 -3.78 -20.48
CA ALA A 104 15.10 -4.13 -21.89
C ALA A 104 13.69 -4.65 -22.20
N TYR A 105 13.10 -5.45 -21.30
CA TYR A 105 11.71 -5.90 -21.44
C TYR A 105 10.71 -4.73 -21.37
N LEU A 106 10.84 -3.86 -20.36
CA LEU A 106 9.91 -2.75 -20.16
C LEU A 106 10.05 -1.67 -21.25
N ASP A 107 11.27 -1.36 -21.69
CA ASP A 107 11.53 -0.48 -22.84
C ASP A 107 11.00 -1.10 -24.12
N GLY A 108 11.14 -2.42 -24.25
CA GLY A 108 10.55 -3.22 -25.33
C GLY A 108 9.02 -3.16 -25.37
N LEU A 109 8.31 -2.71 -24.33
CA LEU A 109 6.86 -2.47 -24.44
C LEU A 109 6.54 -1.31 -25.40
N PHE A 110 7.52 -0.45 -25.69
CA PHE A 110 7.42 0.69 -26.59
C PHE A 110 8.23 0.42 -27.86
N PRO A 111 7.62 -0.19 -28.89
CA PRO A 111 8.34 -0.44 -30.13
C PRO A 111 8.71 0.86 -30.82
N ASN A 112 9.82 0.82 -31.56
CA ASN A 112 10.17 1.88 -32.49
C ASN A 112 9.24 1.88 -33.72
N ALA A 113 9.26 2.95 -34.50
CA ALA A 113 8.40 3.13 -35.67
C ALA A 113 8.52 1.98 -36.70
N GLU A 114 9.69 1.34 -36.80
CA GLU A 114 9.91 0.20 -37.70
C GLU A 114 9.17 -1.05 -37.22
N THR A 115 9.27 -1.36 -35.93
CA THR A 115 8.54 -2.48 -35.32
C THR A 115 7.04 -2.24 -35.41
N GLU A 116 6.58 -1.01 -35.20
CA GLU A 116 5.17 -0.65 -35.34
C GLU A 116 4.65 -0.90 -36.76
N LYS A 117 5.39 -0.46 -37.79
CA LYS A 117 5.07 -0.75 -39.21
C LYS A 117 4.97 -2.25 -39.48
N LYS A 118 5.91 -3.05 -38.94
CA LYS A 118 5.87 -4.51 -39.08
C LYS A 118 4.62 -5.11 -38.42
N ILE A 119 4.24 -4.64 -37.23
CA ILE A 119 3.02 -5.09 -36.55
C ILE A 119 1.77 -4.73 -37.37
N VAL A 120 1.69 -3.51 -37.91
CA VAL A 120 0.56 -3.11 -38.78
C VAL A 120 0.47 -4.00 -40.02
N SER A 121 1.61 -4.32 -40.65
CA SER A 121 1.65 -5.24 -41.79
C SER A 121 1.15 -6.64 -41.43
N LEU A 122 1.57 -7.17 -40.28
CA LEU A 122 1.09 -8.47 -39.78
C LEU A 122 -0.40 -8.44 -39.45
N ILE A 123 -0.92 -7.33 -38.90
CA ILE A 123 -2.36 -7.17 -38.65
C ILE A 123 -3.14 -7.21 -39.96
N HIS A 124 -2.66 -6.55 -41.01
CA HIS A 124 -3.27 -6.61 -42.33
C HIS A 124 -3.20 -8.04 -42.92
N GLN A 125 -2.07 -8.73 -42.75
CA GLN A 125 -1.88 -10.10 -43.23
C GLN A 125 -2.81 -11.12 -42.52
N MET A 126 -3.34 -10.81 -41.33
CA MET A 126 -4.40 -11.62 -40.71
C MET A 126 -5.70 -11.65 -41.53
N GLY A 127 -5.89 -10.75 -42.50
CA GLY A 127 -7.02 -10.74 -43.44
C GLY A 127 -6.69 -11.29 -44.84
N ASP A 128 -5.51 -11.88 -45.04
CA ASP A 128 -5.12 -12.44 -46.34
C ASP A 128 -6.07 -13.57 -46.77
N ASN A 129 -6.32 -13.75 -48.07
CA ASN A 129 -7.16 -14.84 -48.58
C ASN A 129 -6.54 -16.22 -48.32
N ASP A 130 -5.21 -16.31 -48.25
CA ASP A 130 -4.47 -17.53 -47.94
C ASP A 130 -4.44 -17.82 -46.44
N PHE A 131 -5.00 -18.97 -46.05
CA PHE A 131 -5.04 -19.43 -44.66
C PHE A 131 -3.65 -19.50 -44.02
N PHE A 132 -2.62 -19.99 -44.73
CA PHE A 132 -1.28 -20.15 -44.17
C PHE A 132 -0.63 -18.80 -43.85
N LYS A 133 -0.88 -17.78 -44.68
CA LYS A 133 -0.41 -16.42 -44.42
C LYS A 133 -1.08 -15.81 -43.20
N ARG A 134 -2.39 -16.06 -43.01
CA ARG A 134 -3.12 -15.60 -41.82
C ARG A 134 -2.59 -16.25 -40.53
N GLU A 135 -2.38 -17.57 -40.56
CA GLU A 135 -1.83 -18.32 -39.42
C GLU A 135 -0.41 -17.88 -39.08
N GLU A 136 0.45 -17.71 -40.10
CA GLU A 136 1.82 -17.26 -39.88
C GLU A 136 1.87 -15.83 -39.32
N ALA A 137 1.02 -14.93 -39.80
CA ALA A 137 0.91 -13.59 -39.25
C ALA A 137 0.49 -13.60 -37.77
N MET A 138 -0.52 -14.41 -37.43
CA MET A 138 -0.99 -14.56 -36.06
C MET A 138 0.09 -15.17 -35.16
N LYS A 139 0.82 -16.18 -35.63
CA LYS A 139 1.95 -16.79 -34.91
C LYS A 139 3.05 -15.76 -34.64
N GLN A 140 3.40 -14.94 -35.63
CA GLN A 140 4.40 -13.87 -35.47
C GLN A 140 3.94 -12.79 -34.48
N LEU A 141 2.67 -12.38 -34.51
CA LEU A 141 2.10 -11.44 -33.53
C LEU A 141 2.12 -12.00 -32.10
N LEU A 142 1.83 -13.30 -31.93
CA LEU A 142 1.87 -13.96 -30.62
C LEU A 142 3.30 -14.09 -30.09
N ALA A 143 4.26 -14.37 -30.98
CA ALA A 143 5.68 -14.51 -30.66
C ALA A 143 6.41 -13.16 -30.55
N ALA A 144 5.80 -12.06 -30.98
CA ALA A 144 6.42 -10.74 -30.98
C ALA A 144 6.89 -10.34 -29.57
N PRO A 145 8.16 -9.94 -29.38
CA PRO A 145 8.67 -9.48 -28.09
C PRO A 145 7.91 -8.23 -27.61
N SER A 146 7.66 -7.31 -28.55
CA SER A 146 6.87 -6.09 -28.37
C SER A 146 5.61 -6.17 -29.21
N LEU A 147 4.44 -5.94 -28.61
CA LEU A 147 3.19 -5.83 -29.34
C LEU A 147 2.40 -4.63 -28.82
N PRO A 148 2.27 -3.53 -29.59
CA PRO A 148 1.41 -2.41 -29.25
C PRO A 148 -0.03 -2.86 -29.15
N MET A 149 -0.50 -3.06 -27.92
CA MET A 149 -1.87 -3.53 -27.72
C MET A 149 -2.90 -2.56 -28.26
N HIS A 150 -2.61 -1.25 -28.34
CA HIS A 150 -3.52 -0.27 -28.94
C HIS A 150 -3.80 -0.55 -30.43
N LEU A 151 -2.82 -1.05 -31.20
CA LEU A 151 -3.02 -1.44 -32.61
C LEU A 151 -3.89 -2.69 -32.70
N ILE A 152 -3.68 -3.64 -31.79
CA ILE A 152 -4.53 -4.83 -31.69
C ILE A 152 -5.95 -4.46 -31.27
N ASP A 153 -6.12 -3.52 -30.32
CA ASP A 153 -7.40 -3.01 -29.87
C ASP A 153 -8.16 -2.39 -31.05
N GLN A 154 -7.52 -1.53 -31.85
CA GLN A 154 -8.08 -1.00 -33.10
C GLN A 154 -8.48 -2.11 -34.08
N ALA A 155 -7.63 -3.13 -34.26
CA ALA A 155 -7.94 -4.27 -35.11
C ALA A 155 -9.13 -5.09 -34.60
N THR A 156 -9.35 -5.18 -33.28
CA THR A 156 -10.55 -5.83 -32.70
C THR A 156 -11.86 -5.11 -32.98
N GLU A 157 -11.78 -3.85 -33.41
CA GLU A 157 -12.91 -2.99 -33.78
C GLU A 157 -13.06 -2.86 -35.30
N ASN A 158 -12.19 -3.51 -36.10
CA ASN A 158 -12.20 -3.40 -37.56
C ASN A 158 -13.56 -3.80 -38.13
N LYS A 159 -14.29 -2.83 -38.71
CA LYS A 159 -15.65 -3.01 -39.23
C LYS A 159 -15.69 -3.77 -40.56
N ASN A 160 -14.61 -3.68 -41.33
CA ASN A 160 -14.57 -4.08 -42.74
C ASN A 160 -14.04 -5.50 -42.93
N ASP A 161 -13.31 -6.05 -41.96
CA ASP A 161 -12.74 -7.40 -42.04
C ASP A 161 -13.03 -8.19 -40.76
N LEU A 162 -13.91 -9.20 -40.88
CA LEU A 162 -14.31 -10.07 -39.78
C LEU A 162 -13.19 -11.02 -39.35
N GLU A 163 -12.33 -11.45 -40.27
CA GLU A 163 -11.22 -12.37 -40.00
C GLU A 163 -10.13 -11.64 -39.20
N ILE A 164 -9.73 -10.43 -39.63
CA ILE A 164 -8.84 -9.56 -38.85
C ILE A 164 -9.43 -9.33 -37.46
N ARG A 165 -10.72 -9.01 -37.37
CA ARG A 165 -11.38 -8.74 -36.09
C ARG A 165 -11.31 -9.95 -35.14
N TRP A 166 -11.64 -11.13 -35.64
CA TRP A 166 -11.67 -12.35 -34.84
C TRP A 166 -10.26 -12.76 -34.39
N ARG A 167 -9.28 -12.75 -35.29
CA ARG A 167 -7.88 -13.07 -34.98
C ARG A 167 -7.26 -12.05 -34.04
N ALA A 168 -7.54 -10.75 -34.25
CA ALA A 168 -7.09 -9.71 -33.34
C ALA A 168 -7.63 -9.93 -31.93
N LYS A 169 -8.91 -10.31 -31.76
CA LYS A 169 -9.47 -10.66 -30.44
C LYS A 169 -8.78 -11.87 -29.81
N HIS A 170 -8.44 -12.88 -30.61
CA HIS A 170 -7.68 -14.03 -30.12
C HIS A 170 -6.29 -13.63 -29.65
N VAL A 171 -5.53 -12.90 -30.49
CA VAL A 171 -4.21 -12.37 -30.15
C VAL A 171 -4.28 -11.52 -28.88
N GLN A 172 -5.26 -10.62 -28.80
CA GLN A 172 -5.50 -9.75 -27.66
C GLN A 172 -5.69 -10.55 -26.37
N LYS A 173 -6.57 -11.57 -26.37
CA LYS A 173 -6.86 -12.39 -25.20
C LYS A 173 -5.63 -13.18 -24.71
N THR A 174 -4.94 -13.83 -25.65
CA THR A 174 -3.77 -14.66 -25.36
C THR A 174 -2.61 -13.81 -24.83
N ARG A 175 -2.30 -12.70 -25.52
CA ARG A 175 -1.22 -11.78 -25.11
C ARG A 175 -1.54 -11.07 -23.80
N ASN A 176 -2.78 -10.62 -23.57
CA ASN A 176 -3.14 -9.94 -22.33
C ASN A 176 -2.95 -10.81 -21.09
N THR A 177 -3.18 -12.12 -21.19
CA THR A 177 -2.99 -13.03 -20.05
C THR A 177 -1.51 -13.23 -19.76
N SER A 178 -0.72 -13.56 -20.80
CA SER A 178 0.73 -13.77 -20.68
C SER A 178 1.46 -12.50 -20.22
N ASN A 179 1.13 -11.35 -20.82
CA ASN A 179 1.75 -10.07 -20.51
C ASN A 179 1.47 -9.63 -19.07
N LYS A 180 0.26 -9.87 -18.53
CA LYS A 180 -0.03 -9.55 -17.12
C LYS A 180 0.84 -10.36 -16.16
N GLU A 181 1.04 -11.65 -16.43
CA GLU A 181 1.89 -12.51 -15.60
C GLU A 181 3.35 -12.06 -15.63
N ILE A 182 3.89 -11.81 -16.83
CA ILE A 182 5.27 -11.34 -17.00
C ILE A 182 5.45 -9.97 -16.38
N LEU A 183 4.62 -9.00 -16.74
CA LEU A 183 4.73 -7.61 -16.28
C LEU A 183 4.57 -7.50 -14.76
N SER A 184 3.63 -8.25 -14.17
CA SER A 184 3.49 -8.30 -12.71
C SER A 184 4.71 -8.92 -12.04
N SER A 185 5.32 -9.95 -12.62
CA SER A 185 6.56 -10.55 -12.12
C SER A 185 7.75 -9.60 -12.20
N VAL A 186 7.86 -8.81 -13.28
CA VAL A 186 8.87 -7.75 -13.42
C VAL A 186 8.70 -6.70 -12.33
N TYR A 187 7.49 -6.15 -12.14
CA TYR A 187 7.23 -5.19 -11.08
C TYR A 187 7.53 -5.76 -9.68
N ARG A 188 7.17 -7.02 -9.44
CA ARG A 188 7.43 -7.68 -8.15
C ARG A 188 8.93 -7.87 -7.91
N LEU A 189 9.71 -8.25 -8.92
CA LEU A 189 11.17 -8.34 -8.79
C LEU A 189 11.78 -6.99 -8.46
N ILE A 190 11.43 -5.93 -9.19
CA ILE A 190 11.91 -4.57 -8.92
C ILE A 190 11.58 -4.16 -7.48
N GLN A 191 10.35 -4.43 -7.02
CA GLN A 191 9.93 -4.13 -5.65
C GLN A 191 10.68 -4.92 -4.58
N GLN A 192 10.89 -6.22 -4.81
CA GLN A 192 11.63 -7.02 -3.85
C GLN A 192 13.10 -6.57 -3.86
N ARG A 193 13.75 -6.49 -5.00
CA ARG A 193 15.19 -6.19 -5.04
C ARG A 193 15.53 -4.72 -4.80
N GLU A 194 14.55 -3.83 -4.95
CA GLU A 194 14.74 -2.38 -4.94
C GLU A 194 15.76 -1.94 -6.01
N ASP A 195 15.69 -2.59 -7.18
CA ASP A 195 16.57 -2.31 -8.33
C ASP A 195 16.44 -0.83 -8.74
N LYS A 196 17.55 -0.09 -8.79
CA LYS A 196 17.59 1.35 -9.07
C LYS A 196 17.77 1.64 -10.57
N GLY A 197 17.47 2.88 -10.97
CA GLY A 197 17.66 3.36 -12.35
C GLY A 197 16.55 2.97 -13.35
N LEU A 198 15.45 2.36 -12.91
CA LEU A 198 14.34 1.92 -13.76
C LEU A 198 13.12 2.86 -13.73
N ALA A 199 13.19 4.01 -13.05
CA ALA A 199 12.02 4.86 -12.78
C ALA A 199 11.33 5.34 -14.06
N THR A 200 12.09 5.87 -15.02
CA THR A 200 11.58 6.31 -16.33
C THR A 200 10.84 5.20 -17.06
N THR A 201 11.46 4.03 -17.13
CA THR A 201 10.93 2.88 -17.87
C THR A 201 9.70 2.28 -17.17
N VAL A 202 9.67 2.21 -15.84
CA VAL A 202 8.49 1.81 -15.05
C VAL A 202 7.36 2.83 -15.17
N LEU A 203 7.66 4.13 -15.17
CA LEU A 203 6.64 5.16 -15.32
C LEU A 203 5.97 5.07 -16.70
N ARG A 204 6.77 4.86 -17.76
CA ARG A 204 6.26 4.64 -19.11
C ARG A 204 5.32 3.42 -19.13
N SER A 205 5.72 2.29 -18.54
CA SER A 205 4.95 1.03 -18.58
C SER A 205 3.57 1.08 -17.93
N PHE A 206 3.20 2.16 -17.22
CA PHE A 206 1.83 2.39 -16.77
C PHE A 206 0.81 2.40 -17.92
N ALA A 207 1.19 2.84 -19.13
CA ALA A 207 0.32 2.82 -20.30
C ALA A 207 -0.20 1.40 -20.64
N TYR A 208 0.58 0.37 -20.30
CA TYR A 208 0.26 -1.04 -20.54
C TYR A 208 -0.32 -1.76 -19.31
N SER A 209 -0.47 -1.04 -18.19
CA SER A 209 -0.97 -1.60 -16.94
C SER A 209 -2.50 -1.56 -16.92
N SER A 210 -3.13 -2.64 -17.42
CA SER A 210 -4.59 -2.74 -17.51
C SER A 210 -5.24 -2.91 -16.12
N GLY A 211 -6.18 -2.02 -15.78
CA GLY A 211 -6.91 -2.06 -14.52
C GLY A 211 -6.09 -1.58 -13.30
N ASN A 212 -6.80 -1.29 -12.21
CA ASN A 212 -6.17 -0.69 -11.01
C ASN A 212 -5.09 -1.59 -10.40
N TYR A 213 -5.29 -2.91 -10.39
CA TYR A 213 -4.33 -3.85 -9.80
C TYR A 213 -2.93 -3.76 -10.43
N MET A 214 -2.85 -3.73 -11.76
CA MET A 214 -1.57 -3.61 -12.46
C MET A 214 -0.93 -2.23 -12.24
N LYS A 215 -1.74 -1.16 -12.26
CA LYS A 215 -1.25 0.21 -12.00
C LYS A 215 -0.70 0.37 -10.58
N GLU A 216 -1.32 -0.25 -9.58
CA GLU A 216 -0.81 -0.25 -8.21
C GLU A 216 0.50 -1.06 -8.08
N MET A 217 0.67 -2.14 -8.85
CA MET A 217 1.97 -2.84 -8.91
C MET A 217 3.05 -2.01 -9.60
N ALA A 218 2.71 -1.30 -10.68
CA ALA A 218 3.63 -0.36 -11.31
C ALA A 218 4.02 0.78 -10.34
N ALA A 219 3.05 1.28 -9.55
CA ALA A 219 3.31 2.28 -8.52
C ALA A 219 4.29 1.80 -7.46
N GLY A 220 4.11 0.57 -6.95
CA GLY A 220 5.06 -0.04 -6.02
C GLY A 220 6.46 -0.17 -6.63
N ALA A 221 6.54 -0.58 -7.90
CA ALA A 221 7.82 -0.68 -8.60
C ALA A 221 8.49 0.69 -8.78
N LEU A 222 7.72 1.73 -9.15
CA LEU A 222 8.23 3.10 -9.30
C LEU A 222 8.82 3.62 -7.99
N VAL A 223 8.12 3.43 -6.87
CA VAL A 223 8.61 3.81 -5.54
C VAL A 223 9.88 3.05 -5.16
N ALA A 224 9.97 1.76 -5.49
CA ALA A 224 11.13 0.95 -5.17
C ALA A 224 12.37 1.33 -5.98
N THR A 225 12.20 1.64 -7.27
CA THR A 225 13.33 1.95 -8.17
C THR A 225 13.80 3.39 -8.09
N ALA A 226 12.97 4.32 -7.63
CA ALA A 226 13.31 5.74 -7.67
C ALA A 226 14.60 6.07 -6.90
N GLU A 227 15.36 7.00 -7.45
CA GLU A 227 16.58 7.58 -6.89
C GLU A 227 16.59 9.11 -7.01
N PHE A 228 17.60 9.77 -6.43
CA PHE A 228 17.70 11.23 -6.43
C PHE A 228 17.76 11.85 -7.84
N ASN A 229 18.33 11.15 -8.81
CA ASN A 229 18.38 11.60 -10.21
C ASN A 229 16.99 11.65 -10.86
N ASP A 230 16.02 10.92 -10.33
CA ASP A 230 14.66 10.87 -10.86
C ASP A 230 13.78 12.03 -10.34
N LEU A 231 14.26 12.86 -9.42
CA LEU A 231 13.46 13.95 -8.83
C LEU A 231 12.80 14.87 -9.87
N PRO A 232 13.48 15.30 -10.97
CA PRO A 232 12.83 16.08 -12.02
C PRO A 232 11.64 15.33 -12.66
N LEU A 233 11.82 14.05 -13.00
CA LEU A 233 10.77 13.20 -13.56
C LEU A 233 9.59 13.05 -12.60
N LEU A 234 9.86 12.82 -11.31
CA LEU A 234 8.83 12.67 -10.29
C LEU A 234 8.02 13.97 -10.13
N ARG A 235 8.69 15.13 -10.10
CA ARG A 235 8.04 16.46 -10.03
C ARG A 235 7.15 16.72 -11.23
N GLU A 236 7.64 16.47 -12.44
CA GLU A 236 6.85 16.62 -13.67
C GLU A 236 5.61 15.72 -13.63
N THR A 237 5.79 14.45 -13.21
CA THR A 237 4.72 13.46 -13.12
C THR A 237 3.60 13.92 -12.17
N MET A 238 3.97 14.45 -11.00
CA MET A 238 3.00 14.94 -10.01
C MET A 238 2.14 16.10 -10.53
N GLN A 239 2.74 17.01 -11.29
CA GLN A 239 2.09 18.25 -11.73
C GLN A 239 1.29 18.07 -13.04
N SER A 240 1.75 17.20 -13.93
CA SER A 240 1.18 17.02 -15.27
C SER A 240 -0.31 16.65 -15.26
N GLN A 241 -1.11 17.32 -16.09
CA GLN A 241 -2.52 17.01 -16.26
C GLN A 241 -2.75 15.71 -17.06
N LYS A 242 -1.77 15.27 -17.85
CA LYS A 242 -1.84 14.03 -18.65
C LYS A 242 -1.64 12.78 -17.79
N THR A 243 -1.06 12.93 -16.61
CA THR A 243 -0.71 11.83 -15.72
C THR A 243 -1.89 11.38 -14.86
N GLY A 244 -2.10 10.07 -14.80
CA GLY A 244 -3.14 9.45 -13.96
C GLY A 244 -2.87 9.57 -12.45
N ILE A 245 -3.95 9.48 -11.66
CA ILE A 245 -3.91 9.65 -10.19
C ILE A 245 -2.94 8.67 -9.51
N ILE A 246 -2.85 7.42 -10.00
CA ILE A 246 -1.99 6.39 -9.39
C ILE A 246 -0.51 6.73 -9.59
N GLN A 247 -0.12 7.15 -10.79
CA GLN A 247 1.25 7.61 -11.08
C GLN A 247 1.62 8.81 -10.19
N LYS A 248 0.74 9.82 -10.10
CA LYS A 248 0.96 10.99 -9.24
C LYS A 248 1.19 10.60 -7.78
N LYS A 249 0.34 9.73 -7.24
CA LYS A 249 0.49 9.19 -5.87
C LYS A 249 1.82 8.45 -5.68
N ALA A 250 2.21 7.63 -6.65
CA ALA A 250 3.47 6.89 -6.61
C ALA A 250 4.66 7.85 -6.61
N SER A 251 4.63 8.91 -7.43
CA SER A 251 5.66 9.94 -7.46
C SER A 251 5.74 10.73 -6.17
N ILE A 252 4.61 11.09 -5.55
CA ILE A 252 4.57 11.69 -4.21
C ILE A 252 5.26 10.77 -3.20
N LYS A 253 4.93 9.48 -3.20
CA LYS A 253 5.51 8.53 -2.25
C LYS A 253 7.01 8.33 -2.47
N ALA A 254 7.45 8.23 -3.72
CA ALA A 254 8.86 8.12 -4.06
C ALA A 254 9.63 9.37 -3.58
N LEU A 255 9.08 10.56 -3.83
CA LEU A 255 9.68 11.83 -3.42
C LEU A 255 9.70 11.98 -1.89
N GLU A 256 8.62 11.59 -1.19
CA GLU A 256 8.55 11.51 0.29
C GLU A 256 9.68 10.64 0.86
N LEU A 257 9.93 9.46 0.28
CA LEU A 257 10.96 8.54 0.78
C LEU A 257 12.39 9.03 0.49
N LEU A 258 12.60 9.70 -0.64
CA LEU A 258 13.92 10.23 -1.05
C LEU A 258 14.29 11.49 -0.27
N LEU A 259 13.38 12.46 -0.24
CA LEU A 259 13.62 13.79 0.32
C LEU A 259 13.20 13.91 1.79
N LYS A 260 12.37 13.02 2.33
CA LYS A 260 11.82 13.16 3.68
C LYS A 260 11.17 14.54 3.85
N LYS A 261 11.52 15.30 4.90
CA LYS A 261 10.89 16.57 5.23
C LYS A 261 11.10 17.63 4.14
N GLU A 262 12.21 17.55 3.41
CA GLU A 262 12.54 18.43 2.30
C GLU A 262 11.53 18.30 1.14
N ALA A 263 10.80 17.18 1.07
CA ALA A 263 9.67 17.00 0.16
C ALA A 263 8.56 18.04 0.33
N ASP A 264 8.42 18.62 1.53
CA ASP A 264 7.27 19.47 1.86
C ASP A 264 7.22 20.74 1.00
N THR A 265 8.36 21.20 0.48
CA THR A 265 8.42 22.30 -0.49
C THR A 265 7.65 21.95 -1.77
N ASP A 266 7.85 20.74 -2.29
CA ASP A 266 7.15 20.24 -3.48
C ASP A 266 5.69 19.89 -3.17
N LEU A 267 5.42 19.28 -2.00
CA LEU A 267 4.08 18.83 -1.61
C LEU A 267 3.11 19.99 -1.35
N LYS A 268 3.60 21.13 -0.84
CA LYS A 268 2.80 22.35 -0.65
C LYS A 268 2.18 22.86 -1.95
N LEU A 269 2.88 22.71 -3.08
CA LEU A 269 2.38 23.12 -4.40
C LEU A 269 1.13 22.30 -4.83
N LEU A 270 0.97 21.10 -4.29
CA LEU A 270 -0.15 20.21 -4.63
C LEU A 270 -1.42 20.49 -3.83
N LEU A 271 -1.36 21.32 -2.78
CA LEU A 271 -2.48 21.54 -1.86
C LEU A 271 -3.63 22.35 -2.46
N GLU A 272 -3.34 23.23 -3.43
CA GLU A 272 -4.35 24.13 -4.01
C GLU A 272 -4.72 23.78 -5.45
N GLN A 273 -3.76 23.31 -6.24
CA GLN A 273 -3.87 23.25 -7.70
C GLN A 273 -4.22 21.87 -8.27
N GLN A 274 -4.40 20.85 -7.41
CA GLN A 274 -4.57 19.47 -7.84
C GLN A 274 -5.86 18.85 -7.32
N ASN A 275 -6.22 17.72 -7.93
CA ASN A 275 -7.36 16.90 -7.53
C ASN A 275 -7.32 16.56 -6.03
N GLU A 276 -8.48 16.54 -5.37
CA GLU A 276 -8.61 16.29 -3.92
C GLU A 276 -7.90 15.01 -3.45
N ILE A 277 -7.87 13.96 -4.28
CA ILE A 277 -7.20 12.69 -3.95
C ILE A 277 -5.68 12.86 -3.87
N ILE A 278 -5.13 13.74 -4.70
CA ILE A 278 -3.71 14.11 -4.72
C ILE A 278 -3.39 15.01 -3.52
N GLN A 279 -4.27 15.96 -3.18
CA GLN A 279 -4.16 16.76 -1.96
C GLN A 279 -4.07 15.85 -0.73
N LEU A 280 -4.90 14.81 -0.64
CA LEU A 280 -4.89 13.86 0.48
C LEU A 280 -3.58 13.07 0.58
N ALA A 281 -3.00 12.68 -0.56
CA ALA A 281 -1.71 12.02 -0.60
C ALA A 281 -0.57 12.96 -0.17
N ALA A 282 -0.57 14.20 -0.65
CA ALA A 282 0.40 15.22 -0.29
C ALA A 282 0.35 15.57 1.21
N VAL A 283 -0.84 15.84 1.74
CA VAL A 283 -1.03 16.12 3.16
C VAL A 283 -0.63 14.93 4.03
N THR A 284 -0.94 13.70 3.61
CA THR A 284 -0.50 12.50 4.32
C THR A 284 1.01 12.43 4.47
N ALA A 285 1.74 12.70 3.38
CA ALA A 285 3.20 12.72 3.38
C ALA A 285 3.74 13.83 4.29
N MET A 286 3.21 15.05 4.19
CA MET A 286 3.60 16.18 5.05
C MET A 286 3.37 15.87 6.54
N LEU A 287 2.22 15.27 6.88
CA LEU A 287 1.92 14.87 8.24
C LEU A 287 2.90 13.81 8.76
N ASN A 288 3.29 12.82 7.93
CA ASN A 288 4.33 11.85 8.33
C ASN A 288 5.68 12.50 8.65
N HIS A 289 5.96 13.68 8.09
CA HIS A 289 7.15 14.49 8.39
C HIS A 289 6.98 15.40 9.61
N GLY A 290 5.79 15.41 10.24
CA GLY A 290 5.45 16.28 11.36
C GLY A 290 4.95 17.68 10.97
N THR A 291 4.69 17.90 9.69
CA THR A 291 4.30 19.20 9.12
C THR A 291 2.78 19.37 9.17
N ARG A 292 2.30 20.40 9.88
CA ARG A 292 0.88 20.58 10.25
C ARG A 292 0.09 21.39 9.24
N GLU A 293 0.76 22.05 8.30
CA GLU A 293 0.18 22.98 7.32
C GLU A 293 -0.89 22.33 6.42
N GLY A 294 -0.90 21.00 6.31
CA GLY A 294 -1.93 20.26 5.59
C GLY A 294 -3.24 20.04 6.37
N LEU A 295 -3.28 20.24 7.69
CA LEU A 295 -4.48 20.01 8.52
C LEU A 295 -5.70 20.84 8.06
N PRO A 296 -5.58 22.14 7.72
CA PRO A 296 -6.70 22.92 7.20
C PRO A 296 -7.28 22.33 5.91
N VAL A 297 -6.43 21.78 5.03
CA VAL A 297 -6.85 21.14 3.79
C VAL A 297 -7.70 19.90 4.09
N LEU A 298 -7.32 19.05 5.05
CA LEU A 298 -8.13 17.89 5.43
C LEU A 298 -9.50 18.28 5.97
N VAL A 299 -9.57 19.33 6.80
CA VAL A 299 -10.85 19.81 7.35
C VAL A 299 -11.74 20.33 6.22
N LYS A 300 -11.18 21.08 5.26
CA LYS A 300 -11.90 21.52 4.05
C LYS A 300 -12.41 20.31 3.24
N LEU A 301 -11.59 19.27 3.07
CA LEU A 301 -11.95 18.07 2.31
C LEU A 301 -13.06 17.23 2.95
N LEU A 302 -13.40 17.46 4.23
CA LEU A 302 -14.62 16.90 4.81
C LEU A 302 -15.88 17.42 4.11
N GLU A 303 -15.86 18.60 3.49
CA GLU A 303 -16.99 19.20 2.77
C GLU A 303 -17.12 18.70 1.32
N SER A 304 -16.13 17.96 0.79
CA SER A 304 -16.10 17.47 -0.59
C SER A 304 -17.38 16.74 -1.00
N LYS A 305 -17.78 16.87 -2.28
CA LYS A 305 -18.90 16.10 -2.86
C LYS A 305 -18.56 14.62 -3.03
N GLU A 306 -17.28 14.26 -3.10
CA GLU A 306 -16.79 12.90 -3.27
C GLU A 306 -16.70 12.12 -1.96
N ILE A 307 -17.44 11.01 -1.85
CA ILE A 307 -17.45 10.17 -0.63
C ILE A 307 -16.04 9.70 -0.27
N LYS A 308 -15.26 9.26 -1.27
CA LYS A 308 -13.89 8.76 -1.08
C LYS A 308 -12.94 9.83 -0.54
N THR A 309 -13.13 11.08 -0.95
CA THR A 309 -12.36 12.22 -0.42
C THR A 309 -12.69 12.43 1.05
N ARG A 310 -13.99 12.55 1.38
CA ARG A 310 -14.44 12.80 2.76
C ARG A 310 -14.01 11.72 3.73
N LEU A 311 -14.20 10.45 3.34
CA LEU A 311 -13.84 9.28 4.16
C LEU A 311 -12.35 9.24 4.42
N GLY A 312 -11.57 9.50 3.38
CA GLY A 312 -10.14 9.60 3.53
C GLY A 312 -9.71 10.74 4.46
N ALA A 313 -10.22 11.95 4.25
CA ALA A 313 -9.88 13.11 5.07
C ALA A 313 -10.13 12.86 6.56
N VAL A 314 -11.29 12.29 6.91
CA VAL A 314 -11.60 11.97 8.31
C VAL A 314 -10.71 10.86 8.87
N VAL A 315 -10.35 9.84 8.07
CA VAL A 315 -9.44 8.77 8.51
C VAL A 315 -8.05 9.34 8.82
N ILE A 316 -7.53 10.23 7.97
CA ILE A 316 -6.25 10.91 8.21
C ILE A 316 -6.33 11.74 9.48
N LEU A 317 -7.35 12.60 9.63
CA LEU A 317 -7.52 13.45 10.80
C LEU A 317 -7.58 12.62 12.10
N ARG A 318 -8.36 11.54 12.12
CA ARG A 318 -8.47 10.66 13.29
C ARG A 318 -7.16 9.94 13.60
N ALA A 319 -6.45 9.47 12.58
CA ALA A 319 -5.18 8.79 12.76
C ALA A 319 -4.09 9.75 13.29
N ALA A 320 -4.02 10.96 12.73
CA ALA A 320 -3.05 11.98 13.11
C ALA A 320 -3.30 12.50 14.53
N THR A 321 -4.56 12.70 14.91
CA THR A 321 -4.91 13.39 16.16
C THR A 321 -5.34 12.46 17.30
N GLY A 322 -5.76 11.23 16.98
CA GLY A 322 -6.43 10.32 17.92
C GLY A 322 -7.85 10.76 18.32
N LYS A 323 -8.35 11.91 17.84
CA LYS A 323 -9.71 12.39 18.14
C LYS A 323 -10.75 11.56 17.40
N LYS A 324 -11.94 11.39 17.99
CA LYS A 324 -13.04 10.58 17.44
C LYS A 324 -14.34 11.38 17.32
N PHE A 325 -14.29 12.58 16.74
CA PHE A 325 -15.51 13.34 16.47
C PHE A 325 -16.47 12.55 15.58
N LYS A 326 -17.77 12.61 15.91
CA LYS A 326 -18.83 11.88 15.18
C LYS A 326 -18.87 12.40 13.75
N PHE A 327 -18.51 11.56 12.78
CA PHE A 327 -18.53 11.93 11.36
C PHE A 327 -18.85 10.67 10.55
N ILE A 328 -19.88 10.78 9.70
CA ILE A 328 -20.34 9.71 8.80
C ILE A 328 -20.16 10.24 7.38
N ALA A 329 -19.24 9.67 6.62
CA ALA A 329 -18.87 10.18 5.30
C ALA A 329 -20.03 10.12 4.28
N TYR A 330 -20.97 9.19 4.45
CA TYR A 330 -22.13 9.00 3.56
C TYR A 330 -23.26 10.00 3.78
N ASN A 331 -23.24 10.75 4.88
CA ASN A 331 -24.28 11.73 5.16
C ASN A 331 -24.23 12.92 4.19
N SER A 332 -25.37 13.56 4.01
CA SER A 332 -25.49 14.86 3.35
C SER A 332 -24.71 15.94 4.12
N LEU A 333 -24.42 17.07 3.47
CA LEU A 333 -23.56 18.11 4.04
C LEU A 333 -24.14 18.71 5.33
N ASP A 334 -25.44 18.97 5.37
CA ASP A 334 -26.20 19.43 6.53
C ASP A 334 -26.02 18.51 7.74
N LYS A 335 -26.14 17.19 7.54
CA LYS A 335 -25.92 16.18 8.59
C LYS A 335 -24.47 16.01 9.02
N ARG A 336 -23.51 16.56 8.27
CA ARG A 336 -22.07 16.56 8.60
C ARG A 336 -21.60 17.89 9.18
N ALA A 337 -22.37 18.97 9.01
CA ALA A 337 -21.98 20.34 9.33
C ALA A 337 -21.49 20.49 10.78
N ALA A 338 -22.23 19.95 11.75
CA ALA A 338 -21.83 20.01 13.17
C ALA A 338 -20.44 19.41 13.42
N SER A 339 -20.15 18.24 12.85
CA SER A 339 -18.84 17.58 12.97
C SER A 339 -17.72 18.39 12.31
N ILE A 340 -18.02 19.00 11.16
CA ILE A 340 -17.07 19.84 10.44
C ILE A 340 -16.77 21.11 11.26
N THR A 341 -17.77 21.69 11.91
CA THR A 341 -17.59 22.79 12.86
C THR A 341 -16.71 22.38 14.03
N ASP A 342 -16.88 21.19 14.60
CA ASP A 342 -16.00 20.67 15.65
C ASP A 342 -14.55 20.56 15.18
N TRP A 343 -14.33 20.05 13.96
CA TRP A 343 -12.99 19.98 13.35
C TRP A 343 -12.39 21.37 13.08
N LYS A 344 -13.18 22.33 12.59
CA LYS A 344 -12.75 23.72 12.38
C LYS A 344 -12.37 24.40 13.70
N LYS A 345 -13.15 24.17 14.76
CA LYS A 345 -12.84 24.68 16.10
C LYS A 345 -11.55 24.06 16.63
N TRP A 346 -11.41 22.73 16.56
CA TRP A 346 -10.18 22.06 16.98
C TRP A 346 -8.95 22.58 16.22
N LEU A 347 -9.09 22.88 14.93
CA LEU A 347 -8.03 23.44 14.10
C LEU A 347 -7.52 24.78 14.63
N THR A 348 -8.39 25.65 15.13
CA THR A 348 -7.99 26.97 15.64
C THR A 348 -7.56 26.95 17.10
N THR A 349 -8.11 26.06 17.94
CA THR A 349 -7.88 26.09 19.39
C THR A 349 -6.79 25.12 19.86
N GLU A 350 -6.78 23.89 19.35
CA GLU A 350 -5.93 22.81 19.87
C GLU A 350 -4.80 22.42 18.91
N SER A 351 -5.01 22.57 17.59
CA SER A 351 -4.07 22.06 16.59
C SER A 351 -2.63 22.62 16.66
N PRO A 352 -2.35 23.85 17.15
CA PRO A 352 -0.97 24.34 17.25
C PRO A 352 -0.10 23.53 18.22
N THR A 353 -0.69 23.03 19.31
CA THR A 353 0.04 22.37 20.41
C THR A 353 -0.31 20.89 20.58
N ALA A 354 -1.40 20.41 19.97
CA ALA A 354 -1.83 19.02 20.10
C ALA A 354 -0.72 18.03 19.69
N GLU A 355 -0.50 16.98 20.48
CA GLU A 355 0.41 15.91 20.08
C GLU A 355 -0.20 15.14 18.89
N LEU A 356 0.59 14.95 17.83
CA LEU A 356 0.17 14.22 16.64
C LEU A 356 0.90 12.88 16.54
N LYS A 357 0.19 11.86 16.04
CA LYS A 357 0.62 10.47 16.01
C LYS A 357 1.14 10.10 14.63
N PHE A 358 2.45 9.86 14.54
CA PHE A 358 3.15 9.52 13.31
C PHE A 358 4.06 8.29 13.47
N PRO A 359 4.43 7.59 12.38
CA PRO A 359 3.88 7.74 11.04
C PRO A 359 2.39 7.37 11.04
N LEU A 360 1.62 8.03 10.19
CA LEU A 360 0.21 7.74 10.01
C LEU A 360 0.09 6.30 9.55
N ARG A 361 -0.43 5.43 10.41
CA ARG A 361 -0.77 4.04 10.07
C ARG A 361 -2.11 3.99 9.36
N ILE A 362 -2.24 4.83 8.33
CA ILE A 362 -3.42 4.93 7.48
C ILE A 362 -3.19 4.13 6.21
N HIS A 363 -4.22 3.41 5.80
CA HIS A 363 -4.18 2.61 4.59
C HIS A 363 -4.97 3.38 3.52
N TRP A 364 -4.35 4.43 2.97
CA TRP A 364 -4.97 5.34 2.00
C TRP A 364 -5.16 4.66 0.63
N ARG A 365 -6.40 4.27 0.31
CA ARG A 365 -6.80 3.58 -0.94
C ARG A 365 -5.89 2.44 -1.35
N GLY A 366 -6.25 1.22 -1.00
CA GLY A 366 -5.84 0.09 -1.84
C GLY A 366 -4.32 -0.15 -1.91
N VAL A 367 -3.59 0.15 -0.83
CA VAL A 367 -2.90 -1.00 -0.25
C VAL A 367 -4.06 -1.93 0.06
N LYS A 368 -4.35 -2.86 -0.86
CA LYS A 368 -4.53 -4.22 -0.41
C LYS A 368 -3.39 -4.32 0.60
N TYR A 369 -3.73 -4.20 1.88
CA TYR A 369 -3.40 -5.25 2.81
C TYR A 369 -3.34 -6.44 1.90
N ASN A 370 -2.13 -6.73 1.49
CA ASN A 370 -1.83 -7.64 0.42
C ASN A 370 -2.22 -8.92 1.16
N ARG A 371 -3.50 -9.23 1.20
CA ARG A 371 -4.23 -9.80 2.34
C ARG A 371 -5.61 -10.08 1.77
N THR A 372 -6.21 -11.17 2.22
CA THR A 372 -7.42 -11.71 1.60
C THR A 372 -8.38 -12.04 2.70
N LEU A 373 -9.53 -11.38 2.70
CA LEU A 373 -10.64 -11.73 3.55
C LEU A 373 -11.44 -12.84 2.84
N VAL A 374 -11.58 -13.97 3.50
CA VAL A 374 -12.23 -15.17 2.96
C VAL A 374 -13.37 -15.56 3.88
N ALA A 375 -14.58 -15.61 3.32
CA ALA A 375 -15.75 -16.17 3.98
C ALA A 375 -15.80 -17.69 3.74
N TYR A 376 -15.50 -18.48 4.77
CA TYR A 376 -15.60 -19.94 4.69
C TYR A 376 -17.00 -20.38 5.11
N TYR A 377 -17.91 -20.42 4.14
CA TYR A 377 -19.32 -20.79 4.35
C TYR A 377 -19.47 -22.09 5.16
N GLY A 378 -18.87 -23.19 4.70
CA GLY A 378 -18.99 -24.51 5.33
C GLY A 378 -18.28 -24.67 6.69
N LYS A 379 -17.42 -23.71 7.07
CA LYS A 379 -16.70 -23.73 8.36
C LYS A 379 -17.24 -22.72 9.38
N ASN A 380 -18.25 -21.94 9.02
CA ASN A 380 -18.80 -20.87 9.87
C ASN A 380 -17.73 -19.90 10.39
N ILE A 381 -16.76 -19.53 9.55
CA ILE A 381 -15.71 -18.58 9.90
C ILE A 381 -15.42 -17.60 8.75
N VAL A 382 -14.99 -16.40 9.11
CA VAL A 382 -14.32 -15.48 8.21
C VAL A 382 -12.88 -15.31 8.68
N VAL A 383 -11.94 -15.41 7.74
CA VAL A 383 -10.51 -15.29 8.03
C VAL A 383 -9.92 -14.21 7.14
N GLU A 384 -9.10 -13.34 7.70
CA GLU A 384 -8.22 -12.46 6.95
C GLU A 384 -6.83 -13.06 6.95
N TYR A 385 -6.33 -13.36 5.76
CA TYR A 385 -4.94 -13.74 5.56
C TYR A 385 -4.14 -12.52 5.19
N ASP A 386 -2.85 -12.48 5.54
CA ASP A 386 -1.93 -11.53 4.97
C ASP A 386 -1.37 -11.96 3.60
N ASN A 387 -0.32 -11.29 3.12
CA ASN A 387 0.21 -11.50 1.77
C ASN A 387 0.92 -12.84 1.67
N ASN A 388 1.13 -13.42 2.84
CA ASN A 388 1.97 -14.54 3.16
C ASN A 388 1.06 -15.75 3.42
N GLY A 389 -0.26 -15.60 3.24
CA GLY A 389 -1.24 -16.62 3.60
C GLY A 389 -1.36 -16.81 5.11
N LYS A 390 -0.79 -15.91 5.94
CA LYS A 390 -0.86 -16.02 7.39
C LYS A 390 -2.17 -15.42 7.88
N GLU A 391 -2.91 -16.16 8.70
CA GLU A 391 -4.08 -15.63 9.41
C GLU A 391 -3.66 -14.46 10.31
N VAL A 392 -4.23 -13.28 10.05
CA VAL A 392 -4.02 -12.08 10.86
C VAL A 392 -5.28 -11.65 11.59
N TRP A 393 -6.42 -12.22 11.23
CA TRP A 393 -7.70 -11.97 11.86
C TRP A 393 -8.65 -13.12 11.55
N LYS A 394 -9.52 -13.47 12.52
CA LYS A 394 -10.52 -14.51 12.36
C LYS A 394 -11.72 -14.23 13.23
N GLN A 395 -12.91 -14.56 12.72
CA GLN A 395 -14.16 -14.46 13.46
C GLN A 395 -15.09 -15.61 13.10
N SER A 396 -15.70 -16.22 14.12
CA SER A 396 -16.76 -17.21 13.94
C SER A 396 -18.07 -16.50 13.60
N ILE A 397 -18.66 -16.85 12.47
CA ILE A 397 -19.90 -16.28 11.94
C ILE A 397 -20.69 -17.42 11.30
N THR A 398 -21.97 -17.56 11.61
CA THR A 398 -22.81 -18.60 10.99
C THR A 398 -23.02 -18.30 9.50
N GLN A 399 -22.69 -19.27 8.64
CA GLN A 399 -22.90 -19.24 7.19
C GLN A 399 -22.52 -17.89 6.55
N PRO A 400 -21.24 -17.49 6.64
CA PRO A 400 -20.78 -16.22 6.07
C PRO A 400 -20.82 -16.34 4.54
N TRP A 401 -21.51 -15.41 3.90
CA TRP A 401 -21.74 -15.42 2.45
C TRP A 401 -20.97 -14.31 1.73
N GLY A 402 -20.78 -13.18 2.40
CA GLY A 402 -20.04 -12.04 1.88
C GLY A 402 -19.20 -11.41 2.97
N CYS A 403 -18.03 -10.92 2.61
CA CYS A 403 -17.17 -10.18 3.51
C CYS A 403 -16.44 -9.07 2.76
N GLN A 404 -16.26 -7.92 3.41
CA GLN A 404 -15.57 -6.77 2.86
C GLN A 404 -14.76 -6.07 3.94
N GLY A 405 -13.48 -5.81 3.65
CA GLY A 405 -12.69 -4.88 4.45
C GLY A 405 -13.15 -3.44 4.20
N LEU A 406 -13.40 -2.70 5.28
CA LEU A 406 -13.80 -1.30 5.24
C LEU A 406 -12.58 -0.38 5.35
N GLU A 407 -12.72 0.85 4.84
CA GLU A 407 -11.61 1.82 4.80
C GLU A 407 -11.14 2.27 6.19
N ASN A 408 -11.99 2.14 7.21
CA ASN A 408 -11.67 2.40 8.62
C ASN A 408 -10.85 1.26 9.28
N GLY A 409 -10.56 0.17 8.55
CA GLY A 409 -9.86 -0.99 9.07
C GLY A 409 -10.76 -2.04 9.71
N ASN A 410 -12.08 -1.93 9.60
CA ASN A 410 -13.06 -2.90 10.08
C ASN A 410 -13.39 -3.95 9.00
N ARG A 411 -14.10 -5.02 9.37
CA ARG A 411 -14.63 -6.04 8.47
C ARG A 411 -16.14 -6.02 8.53
N LEU A 412 -16.76 -5.82 7.38
CA LEU A 412 -18.19 -6.03 7.18
C LEU A 412 -18.40 -7.49 6.75
N ILE A 413 -19.29 -8.20 7.43
CA ILE A 413 -19.56 -9.62 7.19
C ILE A 413 -21.06 -9.85 7.12
N LEU A 414 -21.52 -10.53 6.07
CA LEU A 414 -22.90 -10.94 5.89
C LEU A 414 -23.07 -12.42 6.28
N SER A 415 -23.96 -12.68 7.24
CA SER A 415 -24.48 -14.02 7.53
C SER A 415 -25.75 -14.28 6.73
N ARG A 416 -25.75 -15.35 5.92
CA ARG A 416 -26.89 -15.73 5.09
C ARG A 416 -28.05 -16.26 5.92
N SER A 417 -27.83 -17.26 6.77
CA SER A 417 -28.89 -17.85 7.60
C SER A 417 -29.51 -16.86 8.57
N LEU A 418 -28.66 -16.06 9.23
CA LEU A 418 -29.11 -15.11 10.23
C LEU A 418 -29.67 -13.82 9.62
N ARG A 419 -29.60 -13.66 8.29
CA ARG A 419 -30.05 -12.45 7.58
C ARG A 419 -29.54 -11.17 8.25
N THR A 420 -28.27 -11.18 8.61
CA THR A 420 -27.64 -10.15 9.44
C THR A 420 -26.28 -9.76 8.88
N ILE A 421 -26.00 -8.45 8.85
CA ILE A 421 -24.67 -7.89 8.60
C ILE A 421 -24.06 -7.46 9.92
N TYR A 422 -22.77 -7.78 10.08
CA TYR A 422 -21.95 -7.41 11.22
C TYR A 422 -20.77 -6.56 10.76
N GLU A 423 -20.39 -5.56 11.55
CA GLU A 423 -19.14 -4.84 11.40
C GLU A 423 -18.25 -5.13 12.61
N TYR A 424 -17.08 -5.71 12.38
CA TYR A 424 -16.07 -6.00 13.40
C TYR A 424 -14.82 -5.14 13.23
N ASN A 425 -14.20 -4.71 14.31
CA ASN A 425 -12.92 -4.03 14.25
C ASN A 425 -11.72 -4.98 14.11
N ALA A 426 -10.51 -4.43 14.07
CA ALA A 426 -9.26 -5.20 13.98
C ALA A 426 -8.92 -6.07 15.18
N HIS A 427 -9.60 -5.87 16.31
CA HIS A 427 -9.46 -6.68 17.51
C HIS A 427 -10.54 -7.77 17.61
N GLY A 428 -11.45 -7.86 16.64
CA GLY A 428 -12.56 -8.83 16.64
C GLY A 428 -13.77 -8.35 17.46
N GLU A 429 -13.82 -7.08 17.84
CA GLU A 429 -14.94 -6.52 18.60
C GLU A 429 -16.06 -6.10 17.65
N LEU A 430 -17.30 -6.40 18.01
CA LEU A 430 -18.49 -6.00 17.24
C LEU A 430 -18.74 -4.50 17.43
N ILE A 431 -18.75 -3.75 16.33
CA ILE A 431 -18.96 -2.30 16.32
C ILE A 431 -20.39 -1.95 15.90
N TRP A 432 -20.95 -2.69 14.96
CA TRP A 432 -22.28 -2.44 14.43
C TRP A 432 -22.93 -3.72 13.91
N LYS A 433 -24.26 -3.79 13.96
CA LYS A 433 -25.05 -4.90 13.39
C LYS A 433 -26.35 -4.40 12.77
N MET A 434 -26.80 -5.08 11.72
CA MET A 434 -28.14 -4.91 11.13
C MET A 434 -28.74 -6.27 10.82
N SER A 435 -29.88 -6.55 11.44
CA SER A 435 -30.61 -7.82 11.31
C SER A 435 -31.88 -7.65 10.47
N ASN A 436 -32.59 -8.75 10.23
CA ASN A 436 -33.85 -8.80 9.49
C ASN A 436 -33.73 -8.35 8.04
N LEU A 437 -32.62 -8.70 7.38
CA LEU A 437 -32.49 -8.48 5.94
C LEU A 437 -33.58 -9.23 5.16
N PRO A 438 -34.04 -8.68 4.01
CA PRO A 438 -34.96 -9.37 3.13
C PRO A 438 -34.38 -10.73 2.72
N PRO A 439 -35.25 -11.73 2.48
CA PRO A 439 -34.81 -13.04 2.01
C PRO A 439 -34.03 -12.89 0.69
N LEU A 440 -32.94 -13.65 0.56
CA LEU A 440 -32.20 -13.70 -0.70
C LEU A 440 -33.06 -14.44 -1.75
N PRO A 441 -33.04 -14.00 -3.02
CA PRO A 441 -33.69 -14.74 -4.08
C PRO A 441 -33.15 -16.17 -4.13
N SER A 442 -34.07 -17.12 -4.28
CA SER A 442 -33.84 -18.57 -4.32
C SER A 442 -32.87 -18.98 -5.42
#